data_AF-W1XTR0-F1
#
_entry.id   AF-W1XTR0-F1
#
_cell.length_a   1.000
_cell.length_b   1.000
_cell.length_c   1.000
_cell.angle_alpha   90.00
_cell.angle_beta   90.00
_cell.angle_gamma   90.00
#
_symmetry.space_group_name_H-M   'P 1'
#
loop_
_entity.id
_entity.type
_entity.pdbx_description
1 polymer ?
#
loop_
_entity_poly.entity_id
_entity_poly.type
_entity_poly.pdbx_seq_one_letter_code
_entity_poly.pdbx_strand_id
1 'polypeptide(L)' 'QEHVFRRQIQLSKELDLPFVVHTRDALEDTYEIIKSEGVGPRGGIMHSFSGSLEWAEKFVELGMTISFSGVVTFKKATD' A
#
# COMPACT_ATOMS: atom_id res chain seq x y z
N GLN A 1 -3.29 -14.97 -0.70
CA GLN A 1 -2.89 -14.08 0.40
C GLN A 1 -4.01 -13.13 0.83
N GLU A 2 -4.97 -12.84 -0.06
CA GLU A 2 -6.03 -11.84 0.15
C GLU A 2 -6.81 -11.97 1.46
N HIS A 3 -7.26 -13.17 1.84
CA HIS A 3 -8.05 -13.35 3.06
C HIS A 3 -7.33 -12.81 4.32
N VAL A 4 -6.05 -13.14 4.46
CA VAL A 4 -5.22 -12.69 5.59
C VAL A 4 -4.88 -11.21 5.48
N PHE A 5 -4.71 -10.69 4.26
CA PHE A 5 -4.48 -9.26 4.03
C PHE A 5 -5.70 -8.42 4.45
N ARG A 6 -6.90 -8.80 3.99
CA ARG A 6 -8.18 -8.19 4.39
C ARG A 6 -8.37 -8.22 5.91
N ARG A 7 -8.13 -9.38 6.53
CA ARG A 7 -8.26 -9.51 7.99
C ARG A 7 -7.29 -8.58 8.74
N GLN A 8 -6.06 -8.40 8.25
CA GLN A 8 -5.10 -7.49 8.87
C GLN A 8 -5.48 -6.01 8.72
N ILE A 9 -6.06 -5.60 7.59
CA ILE A 9 -6.61 -4.24 7.43
C ILE A 9 -7.78 -4.01 8.40
N GLN A 10 -8.64 -5.00 8.58
CA GLN A 10 -9.73 -4.90 9.57
C GLN A 10 -9.20 -4.83 11.00
N LEU A 11 -8.19 -5.64 11.34
CA LEU A 11 -7.53 -5.60 12.64
C LEU A 11 -6.85 -4.25 12.91
N SER A 12 -6.23 -3.62 11.90
CA SER A 12 -5.59 -2.31 12.09
C SER A 12 -6.61 -1.24 12.49
N LYS A 13 -7.83 -1.31 11.95
CA LYS A 13 -8.95 -0.45 12.34
C LYS A 13 -9.49 -0.78 13.73
N GLU A 14 -9.65 -2.07 14.06
CA GLU A 14 -10.09 -2.52 15.39
C GLU A 14 -9.11 -2.07 16.50
N LEU A 15 -7.81 -2.01 16.18
CA LEU A 15 -6.75 -1.69 17.13
C LEU A 15 -6.29 -0.22 17.09
N ASP A 16 -6.89 0.61 16.24
CA ASP A 16 -6.47 2.00 15.99
C ASP A 16 -4.96 2.14 15.67
N LEU A 17 -4.47 1.27 14.78
CA LEU A 17 -3.09 1.25 14.31
C LEU A 17 -3.03 1.49 12.79
N PRO A 18 -1.94 2.11 12.29
CA PRO A 18 -1.65 2.08 10.85
C PRO A 18 -1.23 0.68 10.42
N PHE A 19 -1.30 0.39 9.13
CA PHE A 19 -0.76 -0.84 8.55
C PHE A 19 0.29 -0.55 7.48
N VAL A 20 1.20 -1.50 7.28
CA VAL A 20 2.28 -1.40 6.30
C VAL A 20 2.10 -2.51 5.27
N VAL A 21 2.07 -2.14 4.00
CA VAL A 21 1.84 -3.05 2.89
C VAL A 21 3.11 -3.20 2.07
N HIS A 22 3.47 -4.45 1.82
CA HIS A 22 4.41 -4.78 0.77
C HIS A 22 3.64 -5.44 -0.38
N THR A 23 3.89 -4.98 -1.60
CA THR A 23 3.28 -5.55 -2.81
C THR A 23 4.34 -5.71 -3.89
N ARG A 24 4.24 -6.80 -4.64
CA ARG A 24 5.13 -7.12 -5.76
C ARG A 24 4.32 -7.94 -6.77
N ASP A 25 4.32 -7.50 -8.02
CA ASP A 25 3.58 -8.14 -9.12
C ASP A 25 2.06 -8.30 -8.83
N ALA A 26 1.49 -7.46 -7.95
CA ALA A 26 0.10 -7.55 -7.47
C ALA A 26 -0.50 -6.17 -7.14
N LEU A 27 -0.08 -5.11 -7.84
CA LEU A 27 -0.41 -3.73 -7.50
C LEU A 27 -1.92 -3.44 -7.58
N GLU A 28 -2.57 -3.95 -8.64
CA GLU A 28 -4.01 -3.78 -8.88
C GLU A 28 -4.85 -4.51 -7.83
N ASP A 29 -4.57 -5.79 -7.57
CA ASP A 29 -5.25 -6.56 -6.51
C ASP A 29 -5.08 -5.88 -5.14
N THR A 30 -3.87 -5.38 -4.86
CA THR A 30 -3.57 -4.67 -3.62
C THR A 30 -4.44 -3.41 -3.50
N TYR A 31 -4.55 -2.63 -4.58
CA TYR A 31 -5.37 -1.42 -4.62
C TYR A 31 -6.85 -1.74 -4.40
N GLU A 32 -7.41 -2.71 -5.11
CA GLU A 32 -8.83 -3.07 -4.98
C GLU A 32 -9.17 -3.62 -3.58
N ILE A 33 -8.25 -4.37 -2.97
CA ILE A 33 -8.41 -4.81 -1.58
C ILE A 33 -8.39 -3.62 -0.62
N ILE A 34 -7.41 -2.73 -0.70
CA ILE A 34 -7.33 -1.57 0.21
C ILE A 34 -8.53 -0.64 0.02
N LYS A 35 -8.95 -0.40 -1.22
CA LYS A 35 -10.12 0.42 -1.56
C LYS A 35 -11.41 -0.17 -0.99
N SER A 36 -11.60 -1.48 -1.10
CA SER A 36 -12.80 -2.15 -0.60
C SER A 36 -12.83 -2.26 0.93
N GLU A 37 -11.70 -2.52 1.58
CA GLU A 37 -11.63 -2.62 3.05
C GLU A 37 -11.60 -1.24 3.73
N GLY A 38 -11.03 -0.22 3.07
CA GLY A 38 -10.81 1.12 3.61
C GLY A 38 -9.61 1.20 4.57
N VAL A 39 -8.85 2.29 4.47
CA VAL A 39 -7.57 2.48 5.20
C VAL A 39 -7.75 2.77 6.70
N GLY A 40 -8.86 3.41 7.08
CA GLY A 40 -9.11 3.82 8.46
C GLY A 40 -8.37 5.10 8.88
N PRO A 41 -8.60 5.60 10.10
CA PRO A 41 -8.19 6.95 10.51
C PRO A 41 -6.67 7.11 10.71
N ARG A 42 -5.93 6.02 10.91
CA ARG A 42 -4.49 6.03 11.15
C ARG A 42 -3.66 5.93 9.87
N GLY A 43 -4.30 5.77 8.71
CA GLY A 43 -3.61 5.64 7.44
C GLY A 43 -2.94 4.28 7.26
N GLY A 44 -2.15 4.18 6.19
CA GLY A 44 -1.27 3.05 5.95
C GLY A 44 -0.06 3.47 5.12
N ILE A 45 0.92 2.57 4.99
CA ILE A 45 2.17 2.84 4.26
C ILE A 45 2.34 1.79 3.15
N MET A 46 2.52 2.25 1.91
CA MET A 46 3.02 1.43 0.80
C MET A 46 4.55 1.37 0.92
N HIS A 47 5.06 0.26 1.47
CA HIS A 47 6.48 0.08 1.74
C HIS A 47 7.25 -0.29 0.47
N SER A 48 8.39 0.38 0.28
CA SER A 48 9.32 0.14 -0.85
C SER A 48 8.60 0.18 -2.20
N PHE A 49 7.82 1.23 -2.41
CA PHE A 49 7.02 1.43 -3.61
C PHE A 49 7.93 1.56 -4.85
N SER A 50 7.52 0.89 -5.92
CA SER A 50 8.21 0.83 -7.22
C SER A 50 7.21 0.83 -8.38
N GLY A 51 6.04 1.44 -8.19
CA GLY A 51 5.04 1.64 -9.24
C GLY A 51 5.15 3.03 -9.85
N SER A 52 4.35 3.28 -10.89
CA SER A 52 4.29 4.60 -11.54
C SER A 52 3.69 5.69 -10.65
N LEU A 53 3.88 6.96 -11.04
CA LEU A 53 3.25 8.12 -10.39
C LEU A 53 1.73 7.98 -10.30
N GLU A 54 1.07 7.51 -11.35
CA GLU A 54 -0.39 7.29 -11.38
C GLU A 54 -0.84 6.35 -10.25
N TRP A 55 -0.10 5.27 -10.04
CA TRP A 55 -0.39 4.35 -8.94
C TRP A 55 -0.13 4.99 -7.58
N ALA A 56 0.94 5.76 -7.44
CA ALA A 56 1.26 6.46 -6.21
C ALA A 56 0.11 7.41 -5.81
N GLU A 57 -0.40 8.20 -6.77
CA GLU A 57 -1.51 9.11 -6.59
C GLU A 57 -2.78 8.37 -6.15
N LYS A 58 -3.13 7.27 -6.84
CA LYS A 58 -4.27 6.41 -6.45
C LYS A 58 -4.19 5.93 -5.00
N PHE A 59 -3.02 5.51 -4.52
CA PHE A 59 -2.86 5.08 -3.13
C PHE A 59 -2.93 6.26 -2.14
N VAL A 60 -2.37 7.42 -2.50
CA VAL A 60 -2.46 8.63 -1.68
C VAL A 60 -3.90 9.09 -1.52
N GLU A 61 -4.71 9.03 -2.58
CA GLU A 61 -6.14 9.35 -2.54
C GLU A 61 -6.93 8.43 -1.58
N LEU A 62 -6.49 7.18 -1.41
CA LEU A 62 -7.08 6.26 -0.43
C LEU A 62 -6.66 6.55 1.02
N GLY A 63 -5.71 7.46 1.25
CA GLY A 63 -5.15 7.77 2.58
C GLY A 63 -3.88 7.00 2.92
N MET A 64 -3.19 6.43 1.92
CA MET A 64 -1.90 5.77 2.11
C MET A 64 -0.74 6.76 1.97
N THR A 65 0.36 6.49 2.67
CA THR A 65 1.65 7.15 2.50
C THR A 65 2.58 6.28 1.64
N ILE A 66 3.34 6.90 0.74
CA ILE A 66 4.29 6.20 -0.13
C ILE A 66 5.68 6.23 0.50
N SER A 67 6.31 5.07 0.64
CA SER A 67 7.69 4.94 1.12
C SER A 67 8.59 4.44 -0.01
N PHE A 68 9.65 5.19 -0.28
CA PHE A 68 10.71 4.79 -1.19
C PHE A 68 11.87 4.16 -0.41
N SER A 69 12.49 3.14 -0.98
CA SER A 69 13.69 2.50 -0.44
C SER A 69 14.91 2.85 -1.28
N GLY A 70 16.10 2.41 -0.86
CA GLY A 70 17.33 2.60 -1.63
C GLY A 70 17.30 2.01 -3.05
N VAL A 71 16.32 1.15 -3.37
CA VAL A 71 16.09 0.61 -4.72
C VAL A 71 15.91 1.72 -5.76
N VAL A 72 15.38 2.89 -5.36
CA VAL A 72 15.23 4.06 -6.24
C VAL A 72 16.57 4.57 -6.81
N THR A 73 17.69 4.25 -6.16
CA THR A 73 19.04 4.65 -6.61
C THR A 73 19.61 3.74 -7.70
N PHE A 74 18.95 2.63 -8.01
CA PHE A 74 19.45 1.66 -8.98
C PHE A 74 19.18 2.15 -10.39
N LYS A 75 20.19 2.07 -11.27
CA LYS A 75 20.10 2.48 -12.68
C LYS A 75 19.01 1.76 -13.50
N LYS A 76 18.47 0.66 -12.98
CA LYS A 76 17.40 -0.14 -13.59
C LYS A 76 16.02 0.10 -12.96
N ALA A 77 15.90 1.04 -12.03
CA ALA A 77 14.60 1.52 -11.55
C ALA A 77 14.05 2.51 -12.60
N THR A 78 13.52 1.97 -13.69
CA THR A 78 13.02 2.75 -14.84
C THR A 78 11.53 3.06 -14.80
N ASP A 79 10.84 2.56 -13.78
CA ASP A 79 9.40 2.71 -13.59
C ASP A 79 9.10 3.27 -12.20
#